data_AF-A0A1G6QYG4-F1
#
_entry.id   AF-A0A1G6QYG4-F1
#
_cell.length_a   1.000
_cell.length_b   1.000
_cell.length_c   1.000
_cell.angle_alpha   90.00
_cell.angle_beta   90.00
_cell.angle_gamma   90.00
#
_symmetry.space_group_name_H-M   'P 1'
#
loop_
_entity.id
_entity.type
_entity.pdbx_description
1 polymer ?
#
loop_
_entity_poly.entity_id
_entity_poly.type
_entity_poly.pdbx_seq_one_letter_code
_entity_poly.pdbx_strand_id
1 'polypeptide(L)'
;MARWANRVDDGVQIFVSSGIYDAVTASLSTAVFGHDRALVGAMTVSGPVERIRRADLGALAARLTDASHQLSLVLGAPLPREVGAPRIISLPSAETGSP
;
A
#
# COMPACT_ATOMS: atom_id res chain seq x y z
N MET A 1 11.77 -11.74 10.73
CA MET A 1 10.82 -10.63 10.84
C MET A 1 10.84 -9.88 9.53
N ALA A 2 9.73 -9.85 8.78
CA ALA A 2 9.76 -9.41 7.39
C ALA A 2 9.70 -7.88 7.30
N ARG A 3 10.64 -7.30 6.54
CA ARG A 3 10.99 -5.87 6.50
C ARG A 3 9.84 -4.92 6.07
N TRP A 4 8.73 -5.47 5.58
CA TRP A 4 7.54 -4.73 5.14
C TRP A 4 6.66 -4.21 6.29
N ALA A 5 6.84 -4.71 7.51
CA ALA A 5 6.04 -4.31 8.67
C ALA A 5 6.65 -3.13 9.45
N ASN A 6 7.84 -2.63 9.05
CA ASN A 6 8.49 -1.55 9.79
C ASN A 6 7.90 -0.21 9.36
N ARG A 7 7.19 0.44 10.28
CA ARG A 7 6.90 1.87 10.17
C ARG A 7 8.26 2.58 10.16
N VAL A 8 8.69 3.03 8.99
CA VAL A 8 9.77 4.01 8.92
C VAL A 8 9.14 5.33 9.37
N ASP A 9 9.82 6.09 10.23
CA ASP A 9 9.37 7.35 10.88
C ASP A 9 8.98 8.50 9.92
N ASP A 10 8.65 8.20 8.67
CA ASP A 10 8.84 9.08 7.52
C ASP A 10 7.59 9.21 6.62
N GLY A 11 6.44 8.63 7.01
CA GLY A 11 5.18 8.71 6.26
C GLY A 11 4.48 7.36 6.02
N VAL A 12 3.20 7.41 5.66
CA VAL A 12 2.44 6.23 5.17
C VAL A 12 3.03 5.72 3.85
N GLN A 13 3.35 4.43 3.83
CA GLN A 13 3.90 3.74 2.66
C GLN A 13 2.79 3.09 1.84
N ILE A 14 2.87 3.26 0.53
CA ILE A 14 2.02 2.61 -0.47
C ILE A 14 2.92 1.71 -1.30
N PHE A 15 2.67 0.41 -1.26
CA PHE A 15 3.41 -0.56 -2.04
C PHE A 15 2.69 -0.83 -3.35
N VAL A 16 3.43 -0.73 -4.47
CA VAL A 16 2.93 -1.06 -5.79
C VAL A 16 3.58 -2.35 -6.23
N SER A 17 2.76 -3.31 -6.65
CA SER A 17 3.22 -4.55 -7.30
C SER A 17 2.53 -4.69 -8.64
N SER A 18 3.23 -5.25 -9.62
CA SER A 18 2.67 -5.59 -10.93
C SER A 18 3.30 -6.88 -11.42
N GLY A 19 2.52 -7.74 -12.08
CA GLY A 19 3.07 -8.96 -12.66
C GLY A 19 3.41 -10.06 -11.66
N ILE A 20 3.24 -9.84 -10.34
CA ILE A 20 3.70 -10.78 -9.31
C ILE A 20 2.84 -12.05 -9.24
N TYR A 21 1.52 -11.88 -9.22
CA TYR A 21 0.57 -13.00 -9.18
C TYR A 21 0.12 -13.41 -10.58
N ASP A 22 -0.09 -12.42 -11.45
CA ASP A 22 -0.35 -12.59 -12.88
C ASP A 22 0.20 -11.39 -13.65
N ALA A 23 0.60 -11.61 -14.91
CA ALA A 23 1.32 -10.64 -15.72
C ALA A 23 0.54 -9.35 -16.02
N VAL A 24 -0.78 -9.37 -15.90
CA VAL A 24 -1.66 -8.28 -16.34
C VAL A 24 -2.28 -7.48 -15.19
N THR A 25 -2.01 -7.86 -13.94
CA THR A 25 -2.56 -7.17 -12.76
C THR A 25 -1.51 -6.35 -12.03
N ALA A 26 -1.90 -5.14 -11.63
CA ALA A 26 -1.18 -4.32 -10.69
C ALA A 26 -2.03 -4.08 -9.43
N SER A 27 -1.35 -3.93 -8.30
CA SER A 27 -1.96 -3.72 -6.99
C SER A 27 -1.24 -2.62 -6.23
N LEU A 28 -2.01 -1.73 -5.61
CA LEU A 28 -1.55 -0.75 -4.63
C LEU A 28 -2.04 -1.18 -3.26
N SER A 29 -1.12 -1.29 -2.30
CA SER A 29 -1.42 -1.78 -0.96
C SER A 29 -0.86 -0.84 0.11
N THR A 30 -1.58 -0.69 1.20
CA THR A 30 -1.11 0.00 2.41
C THR A 30 -1.49 -0.77 3.66
N ALA A 31 -0.76 -0.55 4.75
CA ALA A 31 -1.00 -1.22 6.02
C ALA A 31 -2.30 -0.73 6.69
N VAL A 32 -2.94 -1.64 7.43
CA VAL A 32 -4.04 -1.36 8.34
C VAL A 32 -3.61 -1.76 9.73
N PHE A 33 -3.77 -0.87 10.70
CA PHE A 33 -3.37 -1.08 12.08
C PHE A 33 -4.58 -1.17 13.00
N GLY A 34 -4.47 -1.98 14.05
CA GLY A 34 -5.44 -2.08 15.14
C GLY A 34 -4.91 -1.45 16.42
N HIS A 35 -5.48 -1.85 17.56
CA HIS A 35 -5.03 -1.44 18.90
C HIS A 35 -3.52 -1.61 19.09
N ASP A 36 -2.92 -0.78 19.95
CA ASP A 36 -1.47 -0.73 20.21
C ASP A 36 -0.59 -0.56 18.97
N ARG A 37 -1.16 -0.04 17.87
CA ARG A 37 -0.49 0.08 16.55
C ARG A 37 -0.05 -1.27 15.97
N ALA A 38 -0.72 -2.35 16.37
CA ALA A 38 -0.47 -3.68 15.80
C ALA A 38 -0.85 -3.68 14.30
N LEU A 39 0.03 -4.21 13.45
CA LEU A 39 -0.29 -4.46 12.04
C LEU A 39 -1.30 -5.61 11.96
N VAL A 40 -2.53 -5.32 11.55
CA VAL A 40 -3.63 -6.30 11.51
C VAL A 40 -3.99 -6.73 10.09
N GLY A 41 -3.52 -5.99 9.09
CA GLY A 41 -3.74 -6.36 7.69
C GLY A 41 -3.25 -5.31 6.71
N ALA A 42 -3.76 -5.40 5.48
CA ALA A 42 -3.52 -4.44 4.42
C ALA A 42 -4.82 -4.11 3.69
N MET A 43 -4.92 -2.88 3.19
CA MET A 43 -5.96 -2.47 2.26
C MET A 43 -5.33 -2.37 0.87
N THR A 44 -6.00 -2.98 -0.12
CA THR A 44 -5.47 -3.13 -1.47
C THR A 44 -6.50 -2.74 -2.52
N VAL A 45 -6.05 -2.00 -3.54
CA VAL A 45 -6.77 -1.80 -4.80
C VAL A 45 -5.97 -2.48 -5.90
N SER A 46 -6.63 -3.36 -6.66
CA SER A 46 -6.03 -4.08 -7.78
C SER A 46 -6.81 -3.88 -9.07
N GLY A 47 -6.13 -4.06 -10.20
CA GLY A 47 -6.74 -4.01 -11.52
C GLY A 47 -5.72 -4.17 -12.65
N PRO A 48 -6.15 -4.06 -13.91
CA PRO A 48 -5.26 -4.20 -15.05
C PRO A 48 -4.09 -3.20 -14.98
N VAL A 49 -2.88 -3.67 -15.26
CA VAL A 49 -1.63 -2.88 -15.21
C VAL A 49 -1.78 -1.58 -15.99
N GLU A 50 -2.36 -1.62 -17.19
CA GLU A 50 -2.54 -0.45 -18.04
C GLU A 50 -3.49 0.57 -17.43
N ARG A 51 -4.52 0.11 -16.72
CA ARG A 51 -5.50 0.98 -16.06
C ARG A 51 -4.90 1.65 -14.84
N ILE A 52 -4.14 0.89 -14.05
CA ILE A 52 -3.43 1.40 -12.88
C ILE A 52 -2.34 2.39 -13.30
N ARG A 53 -1.56 2.08 -14.35
CA ARG A 53 -0.52 3.00 -14.88
C ARG A 53 -1.08 4.30 -15.44
N ARG A 54 -2.27 4.27 -16.04
CA ARG A 54 -2.95 5.47 -16.56
C ARG A 54 -3.67 6.27 -15.48
N ALA A 55 -3.89 5.69 -14.30
CA ALA A 55 -4.48 6.41 -13.19
C ALA A 55 -3.49 7.44 -12.62
N ASP A 56 -4.02 8.50 -12.04
CA ASP A 56 -3.23 9.38 -11.18
C ASP A 56 -2.87 8.58 -9.91
N LEU A 57 -1.68 7.99 -9.92
CA LEU A 57 -1.17 7.16 -8.83
C LEU A 57 -1.04 7.95 -7.53
N GLY A 58 -0.75 9.25 -7.59
CA GLY A 58 -0.68 10.11 -6.41
C GLY A 58 -2.05 10.28 -5.77
N ALA A 59 -3.07 10.60 -6.58
CA ALA A 59 -4.45 10.72 -6.10
C ALA A 59 -5.01 9.39 -5.59
N LEU A 60 -4.70 8.27 -6.26
CA LEU A 60 -5.13 6.94 -5.83
C LEU A 60 -4.45 6.53 -4.52
N ALA A 61 -3.15 6.77 -4.40
CA ALA A 61 -2.38 6.53 -3.18
C ALA A 61 -2.92 7.35 -2.01
N ALA A 62 -3.24 8.63 -2.23
CA ALA A 62 -3.81 9.49 -1.18
C ALA A 62 -5.17 8.99 -0.68
N ARG A 63 -6.05 8.58 -1.60
CA ARG A 63 -7.36 8.00 -1.24
C ARG A 63 -7.23 6.67 -0.51
N LEU A 64 -6.30 5.81 -0.94
CA LEU A 64 -6.04 4.53 -0.31
C LEU A 64 -5.48 4.70 1.12
N THR A 65 -4.56 5.66 1.29
CA THR A 65 -4.03 6.04 2.61
C THR A 65 -5.12 6.58 3.54
N ASP A 66 -6.00 7.46 3.06
CA ASP A 66 -7.09 7.98 3.90
C ASP A 66 -8.05 6.86 4.30
N ALA A 67 -8.43 5.99 3.35
CA ALA A 67 -9.31 4.86 3.61
C ALA A 67 -8.71 3.86 4.62
N SER A 68 -7.41 3.52 4.50
CA SER A 68 -6.74 2.64 5.45
C SER A 68 -6.58 3.26 6.82
N HIS A 69 -6.35 4.58 6.89
CA HIS A 69 -6.31 5.32 8.13
C HIS A 69 -7.67 5.31 8.82
N GLN A 70 -8.76 5.59 8.10
CA GLN A 70 -10.12 5.52 8.64
C GLN A 70 -10.44 4.11 9.17
N LEU A 71 -10.11 3.06 8.40
CA LEU A 71 -10.28 1.69 8.87
C LEU A 71 -9.47 1.42 10.14
N SER A 72 -8.22 1.90 10.20
CA SER A 72 -7.37 1.71 11.37
C SER A 72 -7.93 2.41 12.63
N LEU A 73 -8.52 3.59 12.47
CA LEU A 73 -9.22 4.29 13.57
C LEU A 73 -10.42 3.47 14.07
N VAL A 74 -11.23 2.91 13.17
CA VAL A 74 -12.36 2.04 13.53
C VAL A 74 -11.88 0.79 14.29
N LEU A 75 -10.69 0.28 13.95
CA LEU A 75 -10.06 -0.87 14.62
C LEU A 75 -9.30 -0.50 15.91
N GLY A 76 -9.42 0.74 16.40
CA GLY A 76 -8.89 1.17 17.69
C GLY A 76 -7.40 1.54 17.68
N ALA A 77 -6.82 1.83 16.51
CA ALA A 77 -5.42 2.23 16.41
C ALA A 77 -5.22 3.68 16.91
N PRO A 78 -4.26 3.94 17.82
CA PRO A 78 -3.94 5.29 18.28
C PRO A 78 -3.01 5.99 17.28
N LEU A 79 -3.50 6.20 16.06
CA LEU A 79 -2.75 6.81 14.96
C LEU A 79 -2.97 8.33 14.93
N PRO A 80 -1.89 9.13 15.03
CA PRO A 80 -1.99 10.53 14.63
C PRO A 80 -2.21 10.62 13.13
N ARG A 81 -2.95 11.64 12.69
CA ARG A 81 -3.12 11.91 11.26
C ARG A 81 -1.76 12.27 10.68
N GLU A 82 -1.19 11.42 9.84
CA GLU A 82 0.08 11.73 9.21
C GLU A 82 -0.11 12.85 8.18
N VAL A 83 0.65 13.93 8.33
CA VAL A 83 0.63 15.08 7.44
C VAL A 83 1.77 14.92 6.45
N GLY A 84 1.48 14.40 5.26
CA GLY A 84 2.48 14.18 4.21
C GLY A 84 1.92 13.46 2.99
N ALA A 85 2.57 13.61 1.84
CA ALA A 85 2.23 12.85 0.65
C ALA A 85 2.59 11.36 0.84
N PRO A 86 1.74 10.40 0.42
CA PRO A 86 2.07 8.99 0.49
C PRO A 86 3.35 8.68 -0.28
N ARG A 87 4.25 7.90 0.33
CA ARG A 87 5.44 7.41 -0.36
C ARG A 87 5.10 6.15 -1.14
N ILE A 88 5.17 6.23 -2.45
CA ILE A 88 4.94 5.10 -3.36
C ILE A 88 6.24 4.31 -3.49
N ILE A 89 6.19 3.02 -3.14
CA ILE A 89 7.30 2.08 -3.20
C ILE A 89 6.95 0.99 -4.21
N SER A 90 7.61 1.01 -5.36
CA SER A 90 7.47 -0.04 -6.37
C SER A 90 8.26 -1.28 -5.97
N LEU A 91 7.59 -2.42 -5.91
CA LEU A 91 8.22 -3.72 -5.77
C LEU A 91 8.77 -4.17 -7.13
N PRO A 92 9.89 -4.91 -7.17
CA PRO A 92 10.40 -5.46 -8.43
C PRO A 92 9.31 -6.30 -9.10
N SER A 93 9.01 -6.02 -10.37
CA SER A 93 8.07 -6.81 -11.16
C SER A 93 8.65 -8.20 -11.44
N ALA A 94 7.79 -9.19 -11.66
CA ALA A 94 8.22 -10.53 -12.08
C ALA A 94 8.61 -10.54 -13.56
N GLU A 95 9.69 -9.85 -13.93
CA GLU A 95 10.43 -10.03 -15.18
C GLU A 95 11.91 -10.15 -14.75
N THR A 96 12.67 -11.25 -14.89
CA THR A 96 12.68 -12.34 -15.86
C THR A 96 13.27 -13.57 -15.16
N GLY A 97 12.55 -14.69 -15.18
CA GLY A 97 13.09 -16.00 -14.84
C GLY A 97 12.56 -16.99 -15.88
N SER A 98 13.00 -16.84 -17.13
CA SER A 98 12.93 -17.95 -18.09
C SER A 98 14.20 -18.81 -17.92
N PRO A 99 14.07 -20.14 -18.01
CA PRO A 99 15.17 -21.09 -17.78
C PRO A 99 16.34 -20.93 -18.77
#